data_AF-A0A2G6R020-F1
#
_entry.id   AF-A0A2G6R020-F1
#
_cell.length_a   1.000
_cell.length_b   1.000
_cell.length_c   1.000
_cell.angle_alpha   90.00
_cell.angle_beta   90.00
_cell.angle_gamma   90.00
#
_symmetry.space_group_name_H-M   'P 1'
#
loop_
_entity.id
_entity.type
_entity.pdbx_description
1 polymer ?
#
loop_
_entity_poly.entity_id
_entity_poly.type
_entity_poly.pdbx_seq_one_letter_code
_entity_poly.pdbx_strand_id
1 'polypeptide(L)'
;MLQDLANFIDAENSDNVIKVIGIGGGGNNAVNHMFKQGIHDVDFIICNTDAQALDASPVPTKVQLGASLTEGRGAGNKPEKGREAALENIEDVKKALKQNTKMVFVTAGMGGGTGTGGAPVVAKACSEMDLLTVGIVTIPFKNEGRKRL
;
A
#
# COMPACT_ATOMS: atom_id res chain seq x y z
N MET A 1 -26.44 -27.88 -2.88
CA MET A 1 -27.55 -26.95 -2.54
C MET A 1 -27.36 -26.28 -1.19
N LEU A 2 -27.29 -27.00 -0.06
CA LEU A 2 -26.99 -26.38 1.26
C LEU A 2 -25.56 -25.85 1.38
N GLN A 3 -24.59 -26.52 0.74
CA GLN A 3 -23.19 -26.10 0.69
C GLN A 3 -22.95 -24.91 -0.26
N ASP A 4 -23.80 -24.79 -1.28
CA ASP A 4 -23.81 -23.62 -2.17
C ASP A 4 -24.41 -22.40 -1.45
N LEU A 5 -25.41 -22.59 -0.58
CA LEU A 5 -25.97 -21.51 0.23
C LEU A 5 -24.99 -20.96 1.26
N ALA A 6 -24.16 -21.82 1.88
CA ALA A 6 -23.10 -21.38 2.80
C ALA A 6 -22.05 -20.53 2.08
N ASN A 7 -21.62 -20.95 0.88
CA ASN A 7 -20.70 -20.17 0.04
C ASN A 7 -21.32 -18.87 -0.52
N PHE A 8 -22.64 -18.80 -0.65
CA PHE A 8 -23.34 -17.58 -1.05
C PHE A 8 -23.49 -16.56 0.09
N ILE A 9 -23.44 -17.01 1.35
CA ILE A 9 -23.52 -16.13 2.54
C ILE A 9 -22.13 -15.59 2.93
N ASP A 10 -21.05 -16.33 2.65
CA ASP A 10 -19.67 -15.86 2.89
C ASP A 10 -19.15 -14.85 1.83
N ALA A 11 -19.91 -14.63 0.74
CA ALA A 11 -19.50 -13.83 -0.41
C ALA A 11 -19.99 -12.37 -0.40
N GLU A 12 -20.61 -11.90 0.69
CA GLU A 12 -20.82 -10.46 0.92
C GLU A 12 -19.61 -9.89 1.66
N ASN A 13 -18.66 -9.32 0.91
CA ASN A 13 -17.60 -8.39 1.33
C ASN A 13 -17.60 -8.06 2.83
N SER A 14 -17.05 -8.95 3.67
CA SER A 14 -16.71 -8.58 5.03
C SER A 14 -15.51 -7.66 4.93
N ASP A 15 -15.74 -6.36 4.74
CA ASP A 15 -14.68 -5.39 4.76
C ASP A 15 -13.93 -5.55 6.08
N ASN A 16 -12.68 -5.98 6.03
CA ASN A 16 -11.96 -6.29 7.25
C ASN A 16 -11.63 -4.99 7.99
N VAL A 17 -11.74 -4.97 9.32
CA VAL A 17 -11.41 -3.77 10.11
C VAL A 17 -9.91 -3.46 10.12
N ILE A 18 -9.09 -4.42 9.67
CA ILE A 18 -7.63 -4.31 9.55
C ILE A 18 -7.27 -4.19 8.06
N LYS A 19 -6.48 -3.16 7.72
CA LYS A 19 -5.94 -2.95 6.39
C LYS A 19 -4.41 -3.06 6.40
N VAL A 20 -3.84 -3.60 5.32
CA VAL A 20 -2.40 -3.62 5.10
C VAL A 20 -2.08 -2.88 3.81
N ILE A 21 -1.35 -1.78 3.90
CA ILE A 21 -0.99 -0.92 2.77
C ILE A 21 0.49 -1.08 2.43
N GLY A 22 0.77 -1.57 1.23
CA GLY A 22 2.12 -1.62 0.66
C GLY A 22 2.41 -0.37 -0.14
N ILE A 23 3.54 0.29 0.12
CA ILE A 23 3.90 1.55 -0.56
C ILE A 23 5.25 1.41 -1.27
N GLY A 24 5.23 1.65 -2.58
CA GLY A 24 6.39 1.48 -3.45
C GLY A 24 6.77 0.02 -3.69
N GLY A 25 7.81 -0.23 -4.48
CA GLY A 25 8.16 -1.58 -4.93
C GLY A 25 8.36 -2.61 -3.81
N GLY A 26 9.13 -2.27 -2.77
CA GLY A 26 9.37 -3.17 -1.64
C GLY A 26 8.11 -3.48 -0.83
N GLY A 27 7.32 -2.45 -0.53
CA GLY A 27 6.04 -2.61 0.19
C GLY A 27 5.03 -3.42 -0.62
N ASN A 28 4.91 -3.11 -1.92
CA ASN A 28 4.04 -3.86 -2.83
C ASN A 28 4.45 -5.33 -2.93
N ASN A 29 5.76 -5.62 -3.02
CA ASN A 29 6.23 -7.00 -3.06
C ASN A 29 5.90 -7.76 -1.77
N ALA A 30 6.05 -7.14 -0.61
CA ALA A 30 5.66 -7.72 0.67
C ALA A 30 4.15 -8.01 0.73
N VAL A 31 3.32 -7.05 0.30
CA VAL A 31 1.86 -7.22 0.25
C VAL A 31 1.44 -8.28 -0.76
N ASN A 32 2.04 -8.30 -1.95
CA ASN A 32 1.80 -9.34 -2.94
C ASN A 32 2.13 -10.74 -2.40
N HIS A 33 3.20 -10.86 -1.61
CA HIS A 33 3.56 -12.11 -0.95
C HIS A 33 2.50 -12.53 0.07
N MET A 34 2.12 -11.62 0.98
CA MET A 34 1.06 -11.85 1.98
C MET A 34 -0.27 -12.27 1.34
N PHE A 35 -0.68 -11.59 0.27
CA PHE A 35 -1.88 -11.91 -0.48
C PHE A 35 -1.83 -13.32 -1.08
N LYS A 36 -0.71 -13.69 -1.73
CA LYS A 36 -0.53 -15.01 -2.33
C LYS A 36 -0.44 -16.15 -1.31
N GLN A 37 -0.01 -15.86 -0.08
CA GLN A 37 -0.02 -16.83 1.02
C GLN A 37 -1.44 -17.10 1.55
N GLY A 38 -2.44 -16.34 1.11
CA GLY A 38 -3.82 -16.50 1.59
C GLY A 38 -4.00 -16.04 3.03
N ILE A 39 -3.30 -14.98 3.46
CA ILE A 39 -3.58 -14.37 4.76
C ILE A 39 -5.01 -13.82 4.75
N HIS A 40 -5.82 -14.28 5.70
CA HIS A 40 -7.22 -13.90 5.87
C HIS A 40 -7.38 -12.80 6.93
N ASP A 41 -8.61 -12.30 7.11
CA ASP A 41 -9.00 -11.31 8.13
C ASP A 41 -8.34 -9.92 8.02
N VAL A 42 -7.69 -9.65 6.88
CA VAL A 42 -7.14 -8.33 6.53
C VAL A 42 -7.42 -8.03 5.07
N ASP A 43 -7.60 -6.75 4.75
CA ASP A 43 -7.66 -6.32 3.35
C ASP A 43 -6.35 -5.68 2.93
N PHE A 44 -5.91 -6.02 1.71
CA PHE A 44 -4.66 -5.56 1.15
C PHE A 44 -4.87 -4.41 0.18
N ILE A 45 -4.02 -3.39 0.30
CA ILE A 45 -3.97 -2.22 -0.56
C ILE A 45 -2.53 -2.06 -1.02
N ILE A 46 -2.30 -1.74 -2.29
CA ILE A 46 -0.98 -1.37 -2.79
C ILE A 46 -0.99 0.01 -3.43
N CYS A 47 0.06 0.79 -3.16
CA CYS A 47 0.22 2.15 -3.62
C CYS A 47 1.57 2.32 -4.32
N ASN A 48 1.59 2.78 -5.56
CA ASN A 48 2.85 2.98 -6.27
C ASN A 48 2.76 4.07 -7.34
N THR A 49 3.90 4.69 -7.65
CA THR A 49 4.04 5.62 -8.77
C THR A 49 4.33 4.92 -10.11
N ASP A 50 4.77 3.67 -10.04
CA ASP A 50 5.00 2.81 -11.21
C ASP A 50 3.71 2.05 -11.56
N ALA A 51 3.10 2.40 -12.69
CA ALA A 51 1.84 1.81 -13.14
C ALA A 51 2.01 0.34 -13.55
N GLN A 52 3.15 -0.01 -14.17
CA GLN A 52 3.42 -1.38 -14.60
C GLN A 52 3.52 -2.31 -13.38
N ALA A 53 4.15 -1.84 -12.31
CA ALA A 53 4.25 -2.58 -11.06
C ALA A 53 2.87 -2.77 -10.36
N LEU A 54 1.94 -1.82 -10.51
CA LEU A 54 0.57 -1.97 -10.02
C LEU A 54 -0.20 -3.00 -10.85
N ASP A 55 -0.14 -2.91 -12.17
CA ASP A 55 -0.87 -3.80 -13.08
C ASP A 55 -0.46 -5.26 -12.88
N ALA A 56 0.84 -5.51 -12.70
CA ALA A 56 1.38 -6.85 -12.45
C ALA A 56 1.01 -7.46 -11.08
N SER A 57 0.48 -6.68 -10.14
CA SER A 57 0.10 -7.17 -8.82
C SER A 57 -1.21 -7.97 -8.83
N PRO A 58 -1.31 -9.08 -8.07
CA PRO A 58 -2.55 -9.81 -7.87
C PRO A 58 -3.52 -9.14 -6.89
N VAL A 59 -3.09 -8.11 -6.17
CA VAL A 59 -3.90 -7.44 -5.14
C VAL A 59 -4.98 -6.60 -5.83
N PRO A 60 -6.27 -6.75 -5.45
CA PRO A 60 -7.37 -6.07 -6.15
C PRO A 60 -7.40 -4.56 -5.91
N THR A 61 -7.10 -4.12 -4.70
CA THR A 61 -7.15 -2.69 -4.33
C THR A 61 -5.81 -2.02 -4.63
N LYS A 62 -5.79 -1.17 -5.66
CA LYS A 62 -4.59 -0.51 -6.16
C LYS A 62 -4.81 1.00 -6.20
N VAL A 63 -3.80 1.77 -5.77
CA VAL A 63 -3.80 3.23 -5.86
C VAL A 63 -2.54 3.69 -6.60
N GLN A 64 -2.73 4.31 -7.76
CA GLN A 64 -1.63 4.96 -8.45
C GLN A 64 -1.35 6.32 -7.82
N LEU A 65 -0.08 6.56 -7.50
CA LEU A 65 0.39 7.80 -6.90
C LEU A 65 1.06 8.68 -7.96
N GLY A 66 0.80 9.98 -7.93
CA GLY A 66 1.50 10.97 -8.74
C GLY A 66 1.39 10.71 -10.24
N ALA A 67 0.21 10.36 -10.74
CA ALA A 67 0.02 10.07 -12.16
C ALA A 67 0.44 11.25 -13.04
N SER A 68 0.13 12.48 -12.62
CA SER A 68 0.54 13.69 -13.32
C SER A 68 2.03 14.01 -13.19
N LEU A 69 2.67 13.64 -12.06
CA LEU A 69 4.08 13.90 -11.78
C LEU A 69 5.06 12.88 -12.38
N THR A 70 4.60 11.64 -12.57
CA THR A 70 5.46 10.50 -12.89
C THR A 70 5.15 9.88 -14.24
N GLU A 71 3.99 10.19 -14.82
CA GLU A 71 3.47 9.51 -16.02
C GLU A 71 3.45 7.99 -15.88
N GLY A 72 3.32 7.48 -14.64
CA GLY A 72 3.34 6.05 -14.33
C GLY A 72 4.72 5.39 -14.38
N ARG A 73 5.82 6.15 -14.47
CA ARG A 73 7.20 5.62 -14.61
C ARG A 73 7.96 5.47 -13.29
N GLY A 74 7.32 5.79 -12.16
CA GLY A 74 7.95 5.73 -10.85
C GLY A 74 8.62 7.03 -10.38
N ALA A 75 9.04 7.04 -9.12
CA ALA A 75 9.67 8.19 -8.47
C ALA A 75 11.18 8.34 -8.74
N GLY A 76 11.82 7.42 -9.47
CA GLY A 76 13.23 7.54 -9.87
C GLY A 76 14.24 7.62 -8.72
N ASN A 77 14.01 6.89 -7.62
CA ASN A 77 14.80 6.94 -6.38
C ASN A 77 14.89 8.33 -5.72
N LYS A 78 13.87 9.17 -5.93
CA LYS A 78 13.73 10.51 -5.33
C LYS A 78 12.64 10.53 -4.27
N PRO A 79 12.98 10.54 -2.97
CA PRO A 79 11.98 10.57 -1.89
C PRO A 79 11.03 11.77 -1.96
N GLU A 80 11.53 12.94 -2.34
CA GLU A 80 10.75 14.16 -2.53
C GLU A 80 9.64 13.95 -3.57
N LYS A 81 9.96 13.32 -4.70
CA LYS A 81 8.99 12.98 -5.74
C LYS A 81 7.97 11.95 -5.26
N GLY A 82 8.41 10.98 -4.45
CA GLY A 82 7.51 10.00 -3.81
C GLY A 82 6.53 10.64 -2.82
N ARG A 83 6.99 11.64 -2.06
CA ARG A 83 6.17 12.41 -1.13
C ARG A 83 5.12 13.24 -1.86
N GLU A 84 5.52 14.00 -2.89
CA GLU A 84 4.61 14.81 -3.70
C GLU A 84 3.54 13.94 -4.38
N ALA A 85 3.94 12.81 -4.95
CA ALA A 85 3.03 11.84 -5.55
C ALA A 85 2.01 11.28 -4.56
N ALA A 86 2.43 11.01 -3.31
CA ALA A 86 1.52 10.56 -2.27
C ALA A 86 0.54 11.65 -1.81
N LEU A 87 0.97 12.91 -1.78
CA LEU A 87 0.11 14.05 -1.47
C LEU A 87 -0.95 14.29 -2.56
N GLU A 88 -0.56 14.18 -3.84
CA GLU A 88 -1.47 14.31 -4.98
C GLU A 88 -2.67 13.36 -4.89
N ASN A 89 -2.43 12.11 -4.51
CA ASN A 89 -3.45 11.05 -4.48
C ASN A 89 -3.85 10.62 -3.06
N ILE A 90 -3.62 11.46 -2.05
CA ILE A 90 -3.89 11.07 -0.65
C ILE A 90 -5.37 10.76 -0.42
N GLU A 91 -6.27 11.50 -1.07
CA GLU A 91 -7.72 11.27 -0.97
C GLU A 91 -8.13 9.93 -1.58
N ASP A 92 -7.42 9.43 -2.59
CA ASP A 92 -7.69 8.13 -3.18
C ASP A 92 -7.23 7.00 -2.26
N VAL A 93 -6.12 7.19 -1.55
CA VAL A 93 -5.68 6.28 -0.47
C VAL A 93 -6.70 6.25 0.67
N LYS A 94 -7.23 7.41 1.09
CA LYS A 94 -8.27 7.49 2.14
C LYS A 94 -9.56 6.79 1.73
N LYS A 95 -10.00 6.94 0.48
CA LYS A 95 -11.16 6.22 -0.06
C LYS A 95 -10.95 4.70 -0.03
N ALA A 96 -9.74 4.23 -0.35
CA ALA A 96 -9.40 2.81 -0.35
C ALA A 96 -9.45 2.17 1.05
N LEU A 97 -9.24 2.95 2.12
CA LEU A 97 -9.34 2.45 3.50
C LEU A 97 -10.76 2.08 3.90
N LYS A 98 -11.81 2.63 3.27
CA LYS A 98 -13.23 2.41 3.63
C LYS A 98 -13.57 2.82 5.08
N GLN A 99 -14.86 2.95 5.38
CA GLN A 99 -15.34 3.56 6.64
C GLN A 99 -15.14 2.70 7.88
N ASN A 100 -15.08 1.38 7.74
CA ASN A 100 -15.05 0.47 8.89
C ASN A 100 -13.64 0.14 9.39
N THR A 101 -12.60 0.69 8.77
CA THR A 101 -11.22 0.49 9.20
C THR A 101 -11.00 1.00 10.62
N LYS A 102 -10.28 0.19 11.41
CA LYS A 102 -9.85 0.50 12.77
C LYS A 102 -8.33 0.49 12.90
N MET A 103 -7.65 -0.33 12.09
CA MET A 103 -6.20 -0.49 12.16
C MET A 103 -5.59 -0.57 10.76
N VAL A 104 -4.44 0.05 10.58
CA VAL A 104 -3.69 0.07 9.33
C VAL A 104 -2.24 -0.28 9.57
N PHE A 105 -1.76 -1.31 8.87
CA PHE A 105 -0.33 -1.61 8.75
C PHE A 105 0.22 -0.95 7.49
N VAL A 106 1.16 -0.03 7.64
CA VAL A 106 1.85 0.61 6.53
C VAL A 106 3.20 -0.07 6.34
N THR A 107 3.38 -0.72 5.19
CA THR A 107 4.62 -1.43 4.85
C THR A 107 5.34 -0.81 3.65
N ALA A 108 6.64 -0.59 3.80
CA ALA A 108 7.48 0.00 2.75
C ALA A 108 8.94 -0.45 2.87
N GLY A 109 9.62 -0.48 1.72
CA GLY A 109 11.08 -0.53 1.68
C GLY A 109 11.66 0.88 1.66
N MET A 110 12.48 1.23 2.65
CA MET A 110 13.17 2.52 2.73
C MET A 110 14.35 2.57 1.75
N GLY A 111 14.86 3.77 1.49
CA GLY A 111 16.01 4.04 0.61
C GLY A 111 15.67 4.16 -0.89
N GLY A 112 14.43 3.88 -1.27
CA GLY A 112 13.90 4.17 -2.61
C GLY A 112 13.29 5.58 -2.70
N GLY A 113 12.50 5.83 -3.76
CA GLY A 113 11.73 7.07 -3.92
C GLY A 113 10.33 6.98 -3.33
N THR A 114 9.48 6.12 -3.91
CA THR A 114 8.06 6.03 -3.56
C THR A 114 7.81 5.60 -2.12
N GLY A 115 8.45 4.51 -1.67
CA GLY A 115 8.29 4.01 -0.30
C GLY A 115 8.77 5.03 0.73
N THR A 116 10.01 5.49 0.59
CA THR A 116 10.63 6.47 1.50
C THR A 116 9.85 7.76 1.63
N GLY A 117 9.39 8.33 0.50
CA GLY A 117 8.67 9.60 0.49
C GLY A 117 7.18 9.49 0.80
N GLY A 118 6.54 8.45 0.28
CA GLY A 118 5.09 8.27 0.35
C GLY A 118 4.61 7.62 1.63
N ALA A 119 5.38 6.70 2.22
CA ALA A 119 4.93 5.99 3.43
C ALA A 119 4.67 6.91 4.63
N PRO A 120 5.51 7.91 4.93
CA PRO A 120 5.22 8.87 5.99
C PRO A 120 3.95 9.70 5.74
N VAL A 121 3.66 10.03 4.47
CA VAL A 121 2.46 10.79 4.09
C VAL A 121 1.20 9.97 4.35
N VAL A 122 1.20 8.71 3.88
CA VAL A 122 0.07 7.80 4.08
C VAL A 122 -0.13 7.47 5.55
N ALA A 123 0.94 7.17 6.29
CA ALA A 123 0.86 6.89 7.72
C ALA A 123 0.30 8.09 8.51
N LYS A 124 0.74 9.31 8.16
CA LYS A 124 0.20 10.54 8.76
C LYS A 124 -1.30 10.68 8.48
N ALA A 125 -1.73 10.48 7.23
CA ALA A 125 -3.16 10.56 6.90
C ALA A 125 -4.00 9.51 7.63
N CYS A 126 -3.50 8.28 7.80
CA CYS A 126 -4.18 7.24 8.58
C CYS A 126 -4.31 7.65 10.06
N SER A 127 -3.25 8.21 10.63
CA SER A 127 -3.26 8.70 12.01
C SER A 127 -4.20 9.90 12.20
N GLU A 128 -4.30 10.80 11.22
CA GLU A 128 -5.23 11.94 11.24
C GLU A 128 -6.70 11.51 11.08
N MET A 129 -6.94 10.28 10.62
CA MET A 129 -8.26 9.65 10.56
C MET A 129 -8.58 8.84 11.83
N ASP A 130 -7.80 8.99 12.92
CA ASP A 130 -7.92 8.24 14.17
C ASP A 130 -7.84 6.70 14.00
N LEU A 131 -7.07 6.24 13.00
CA LEU A 131 -6.80 4.81 12.80
C LEU A 131 -5.55 4.39 13.57
N LEU A 132 -5.60 3.24 14.25
CA LEU A 132 -4.42 2.63 14.84
C LEU A 132 -3.41 2.30 13.74
N THR A 133 -2.35 3.09 13.63
CA THR A 133 -1.42 3.04 12.49
C THR A 133 -0.07 2.46 12.92
N VAL A 134 0.32 1.35 12.31
CA VAL A 134 1.59 0.65 12.60
C VAL A 134 2.47 0.65 11.35
N GLY A 135 3.67 1.21 11.46
CA GLY A 135 4.68 1.20 10.38
C GLY A 135 5.59 -0.02 10.48
N ILE A 136 5.69 -0.82 9.42
CA ILE A 136 6.61 -1.95 9.29
C ILE A 136 7.50 -1.71 8.08
N VAL A 137 8.74 -1.31 8.30
CA VAL A 137 9.64 -0.92 7.20
C VAL A 137 10.94 -1.69 7.21
N THR A 138 11.50 -1.91 6.02
CA THR A 138 12.85 -2.45 5.86
C THR A 138 13.83 -1.33 5.56
N ILE A 139 15.02 -1.39 6.15
CA ILE A 139 16.14 -0.54 5.77
C ILE A 139 16.96 -1.22 4.66
N PRO A 140 17.60 -0.45 3.76
CA PRO A 140 18.46 -1.01 2.72
C PRO A 140 19.60 -1.86 3.27
N PHE A 141 20.03 -2.85 2.50
CA PHE A 141 21.24 -3.59 2.82
C PHE A 141 22.49 -2.73 2.61
N LYS A 142 23.58 -3.03 3.32
CA LYS A 142 24.86 -2.31 3.19
C LYS A 142 25.42 -2.30 1.76
N ASN A 143 25.16 -3.35 0.99
CA ASN A 143 25.63 -3.51 -0.39
C ASN A 143 24.78 -2.75 -1.43
N GLU A 144 23.65 -2.14 -1.06
CA GLU A 144 22.85 -1.29 -1.96
C GLU A 144 23.42 0.13 -2.12
N GLY A 145 24.47 0.45 -1.37
CA GLY A 145 25.21 1.70 -1.46
C GLY A 145 24.73 2.79 -0.50
N ARG A 146 25.65 3.67 -0.11
CA ARG A 146 25.39 4.73 0.88
C ARG A 146 24.30 5.72 0.50
N LYS A 147 23.99 5.86 -0.79
CA LYS A 147 22.93 6.78 -1.27
C LYS A 147 21.53 6.30 -0.87
N ARG A 148 21.34 5.00 -0.60
CA ARG A 148 20.05 4.45 -0.16
C ARG A 148 19.90 4.42 1.37
N LEU A 149 21.01 4.30 2.10
CA LEU A 149 21.04 4.28 3.56
C LEU A 149 20.75 5.66 4.18
#